data_AF-A0A5B9Y4Q2-F1
#
_entry.id   AF-A0A5B9Y4Q2-F1
#
_cell.length_a   1.000
_cell.length_b   1.000
_cell.length_c   1.000
_cell.angle_alpha   90.00
_cell.angle_beta   90.00
_cell.angle_gamma   90.00
#
_symmetry.space_group_name_H-M   'P 1'
#
loop_
_entity.id
_entity.type
_entity.pdbx_description
1 polymer ?
#
loop_
_entity_poly.entity_id
_entity_poly.type
_entity_poly.pdbx_seq_one_letter_code
_entity_poly.pdbx_strand_id
1 'polypeptide(L)'
;MIAKFKEYFTKKVKLKIIVFSIISGCLLLLSILMMVPGVGLESKSFIDSIETQIKKIMPKGTYIIKGDSATYNTMMENVVRGAYQTDATSTLNSNEMSPEDYDAALKAYSEFANTWYLNRWENAIKEQKDLDLYDLGMDLVKFDKAVSTEFLSYGYVHAGIAWFFHPGGIKDIFSKERYNDALRNQTMIDQEVYDEALNYVVPGTNVPNINKSLGTLLLNNKTWFLNYQIENIKYGFNVMGVNVFEDSNLSVSTMPKSSMDISELYMPNFTSTLQVLRAGIVMFFIYIGLILPLYIYAMVMLIKNRKEKG
;
A
#
# COMPACT_ATOMS: atom_id res chain seq x y z
N MET A 1 5.19 -52.10 23.51
CA MET A 1 5.32 -50.88 22.69
C MET A 1 6.44 -50.99 21.65
N ILE A 2 7.65 -51.40 22.05
CA ILE A 2 8.82 -51.56 21.17
C ILE A 2 8.61 -52.56 20.00
N ALA A 3 7.94 -53.69 20.25
CA ALA A 3 7.66 -54.68 19.20
C ALA A 3 6.72 -54.13 18.10
N LYS A 4 5.65 -53.43 18.49
CA LYS A 4 4.72 -52.76 17.55
C LYS A 4 5.42 -51.65 16.75
N PHE A 5 6.37 -50.97 17.37
CA PHE A 5 7.19 -49.96 16.70
C PHE A 5 8.09 -50.58 15.62
N LYS A 6 8.81 -51.66 15.94
CA LYS A 6 9.60 -52.41 14.95
C LYS A 6 8.75 -52.99 13.82
N GLU A 7 7.56 -53.50 14.13
CA GLU A 7 6.63 -54.03 13.13
C GLU A 7 6.13 -52.93 12.18
N TYR A 8 5.90 -51.72 12.67
CA TYR A 8 5.52 -50.59 11.84
C TYR A 8 6.59 -50.32 10.76
N PHE A 9 7.88 -50.24 11.11
CA PHE A 9 8.92 -49.89 10.13
C PHE A 9 9.26 -51.02 9.13
N THR A 10 8.60 -52.17 9.21
CA THR A 10 8.96 -53.36 8.43
C THR A 10 7.86 -53.83 7.46
N LYS A 11 6.66 -53.22 7.49
CA LYS A 11 5.53 -53.49 6.58
C LYS A 11 5.29 -52.32 5.62
N LYS A 12 5.03 -52.62 4.34
CA LYS A 12 4.71 -51.65 3.26
C LYS A 12 5.71 -50.47 3.16
N VAL A 13 7.00 -50.74 3.33
CA VAL A 13 8.05 -49.71 3.44
C VAL A 13 8.07 -48.72 2.26
N LYS A 14 7.91 -49.20 1.02
CA LYS A 14 7.84 -48.34 -0.18
C LYS A 14 6.69 -47.32 -0.12
N LEU A 15 5.49 -47.76 0.26
CA LEU A 15 4.32 -46.90 0.40
C LEU A 15 4.53 -45.86 1.50
N LYS A 16 5.12 -46.26 2.63
CA LYS A 16 5.40 -45.34 3.75
C LYS A 16 6.38 -44.24 3.34
N ILE A 17 7.46 -44.60 2.65
CA ILE A 17 8.40 -43.62 2.10
C ILE A 17 7.66 -42.59 1.24
N ILE A 18 6.84 -43.04 0.28
CA ILE A 18 6.06 -42.13 -0.59
C ILE A 18 5.16 -41.21 0.24
N VAL A 19 4.39 -41.77 1.18
CA VAL A 19 3.45 -41.00 2.02
C VAL A 19 4.19 -39.97 2.88
N PHE A 20 5.28 -40.35 3.55
CA PHE A 20 6.07 -39.42 4.37
C PHE A 20 6.68 -38.30 3.52
N SER A 21 7.20 -38.61 2.33
CA SER A 21 7.77 -37.60 1.42
C SER A 21 6.70 -36.63 0.91
N ILE A 22 5.51 -37.12 0.54
CA ILE A 22 4.39 -36.26 0.11
C ILE A 22 3.94 -35.34 1.25
N ILE A 23 3.69 -35.89 2.44
CA ILE A 23 3.25 -35.10 3.60
C ILE A 23 4.28 -34.02 3.95
N SER A 24 5.57 -34.40 4.03
CA SER A 24 6.65 -33.44 4.32
C SER A 24 6.73 -32.35 3.25
N GLY A 25 6.67 -32.72 1.97
CA GLY A 25 6.69 -31.78 0.86
C GLY A 25 5.51 -30.81 0.89
N CYS A 26 4.29 -31.30 1.11
CA CYS A 26 3.09 -30.48 1.23
C CYS A 26 3.18 -29.50 2.40
N LEU A 27 3.69 -29.94 3.56
CA LEU A 27 3.85 -29.06 4.73
C LEU A 27 4.87 -27.95 4.49
N LEU A 28 6.00 -28.27 3.85
CA LEU A 28 6.99 -27.26 3.47
C LEU A 28 6.39 -26.25 2.48
N LEU A 29 5.76 -26.75 1.42
CA LEU A 29 5.12 -25.91 0.41
C LEU A 29 4.06 -25.00 1.02
N LEU A 30 3.18 -25.54 1.87
CA LEU A 30 2.17 -24.76 2.56
C LEU A 30 2.79 -23.66 3.42
N SER A 31 3.85 -23.97 4.16
CA SER A 31 4.54 -22.96 5.00
C SER A 31 5.09 -21.80 4.16
N ILE A 32 5.72 -22.10 3.02
CA ILE A 32 6.24 -21.09 2.09
C ILE A 32 5.10 -20.31 1.45
N LEU A 33 4.04 -20.98 0.97
CA LEU A 33 2.88 -20.33 0.35
C LEU A 33 2.13 -19.41 1.31
N MET A 34 2.16 -19.67 2.61
CA MET A 34 1.61 -18.77 3.63
C MET A 34 2.56 -17.61 3.97
N MET A 35 3.87 -17.80 3.82
CA MET A 35 4.88 -16.76 4.06
C MET A 35 5.08 -15.80 2.89
N VAL A 36 4.84 -16.25 1.65
CA VAL A 36 5.02 -15.42 0.46
C VAL A 36 4.06 -14.21 0.47
N PRO A 37 2.75 -14.39 0.72
CA PRO A 37 1.85 -13.29 0.93
C PRO A 37 2.26 -12.48 2.16
N GLY A 38 2.32 -11.18 2.00
CA GLY A 38 2.50 -10.23 3.09
C GLY A 38 1.55 -9.06 2.89
N VAL A 39 1.53 -8.17 3.87
CA VAL A 39 0.69 -6.96 3.84
C VAL A 39 0.93 -6.14 2.57
N GLY A 40 2.15 -6.16 2.00
CA GLY A 40 2.45 -5.49 0.73
C GLY A 40 1.67 -5.98 -0.50
N LEU A 41 1.15 -7.22 -0.53
CA LEU A 41 0.26 -7.65 -1.61
C LEU A 41 -1.12 -6.98 -1.53
N GLU A 42 -1.64 -6.83 -0.31
CA GLU A 42 -2.88 -6.10 -0.04
C GLU A 42 -2.69 -4.61 -0.36
N SER A 43 -1.54 -4.03 0.02
CA SER A 43 -1.21 -2.64 -0.34
C SER A 43 -1.14 -2.45 -1.84
N LYS A 44 -0.55 -3.41 -2.58
CA LYS A 44 -0.50 -3.35 -4.04
C LYS A 44 -1.91 -3.38 -4.63
N SER A 45 -2.76 -4.30 -4.18
CA SER A 45 -4.14 -4.42 -4.66
C SER A 45 -4.94 -3.13 -4.40
N PHE A 46 -4.67 -2.48 -3.28
CA PHE A 46 -5.23 -1.17 -2.96
C PHE A 46 -4.74 -0.08 -3.91
N ILE A 47 -3.42 0.03 -4.12
CA ILE A 47 -2.81 1.00 -5.03
C ILE A 47 -3.32 0.79 -6.46
N ASP A 48 -3.43 -0.45 -6.93
CA ASP A 48 -3.97 -0.78 -8.25
C ASP A 48 -5.45 -0.31 -8.38
N SER A 49 -6.22 -0.37 -7.29
CA SER A 49 -7.59 0.18 -7.25
C SER A 49 -7.60 1.72 -7.31
N ILE A 50 -6.68 2.40 -6.64
CA ILE A 50 -6.50 3.86 -6.73
C ILE A 50 -6.13 4.25 -8.17
N GLU A 51 -5.16 3.56 -8.77
CA GLU A 51 -4.73 3.82 -10.15
C GLU A 51 -5.92 3.72 -11.11
N THR A 52 -6.78 2.72 -10.91
CA THR A 52 -8.02 2.55 -11.69
C THR A 52 -8.98 3.73 -11.53
N GLN A 53 -9.15 4.25 -10.31
CA GLN A 53 -10.01 5.41 -10.07
C GLN A 53 -9.40 6.70 -10.62
N ILE A 54 -8.09 6.91 -10.48
CA ILE A 54 -7.39 8.06 -11.05
C ILE A 54 -7.59 8.11 -12.57
N LYS A 55 -7.49 6.97 -13.27
CA LYS A 55 -7.73 6.88 -14.71
C LYS A 55 -9.15 7.28 -15.13
N LYS A 56 -10.13 7.16 -14.23
CA LYS A 56 -11.52 7.62 -14.46
C LYS A 56 -11.69 9.09 -14.10
N ILE A 57 -11.03 9.56 -13.04
CA ILE A 57 -11.12 10.94 -12.57
C ILE A 57 -10.38 11.90 -13.50
N MET A 58 -9.17 11.53 -13.93
CA MET A 58 -8.30 12.29 -14.83
C MET A 58 -7.94 11.43 -16.05
N PRO A 59 -8.86 11.18 -17.00
CA PRO A 59 -8.53 10.38 -18.18
C PRO A 59 -7.49 11.09 -19.06
N LYS A 60 -6.67 10.28 -19.72
CA LYS A 60 -5.58 10.75 -20.57
C LYS A 60 -6.12 11.64 -21.69
N GLY A 61 -5.51 12.81 -21.86
CA GLY A 61 -5.84 13.78 -22.89
C GLY A 61 -7.11 14.59 -22.64
N THR A 62 -7.76 14.43 -21.48
CA THR A 62 -8.96 15.20 -21.14
C THR A 62 -8.58 16.53 -20.50
N TYR A 63 -7.80 16.51 -19.41
CA TYR A 63 -7.51 17.71 -18.62
C TYR A 63 -6.07 18.15 -18.83
N ILE A 64 -5.84 18.85 -19.94
CA ILE A 64 -4.52 19.38 -20.30
C ILE A 64 -4.46 20.86 -19.91
N ILE A 65 -3.62 21.21 -18.93
CA ILE A 65 -3.37 22.60 -18.55
C ILE A 65 -2.45 23.22 -19.61
N LYS A 66 -2.87 24.34 -20.20
CA LYS A 66 -2.05 25.06 -21.19
C LYS A 66 -0.85 25.76 -20.53
N GLY A 67 0.34 25.52 -21.05
CA GLY A 67 1.58 26.14 -20.58
C GLY A 67 1.64 27.66 -20.78
N ASP A 68 0.97 28.15 -21.83
CA ASP A 68 0.87 29.58 -22.16
C ASP A 68 -0.23 30.33 -21.39
N SER A 69 -1.02 29.61 -20.57
CA SER A 69 -2.08 30.22 -19.76
C SER A 69 -1.51 31.18 -18.73
N ALA A 70 -2.15 32.35 -18.57
CA ALA A 70 -1.80 33.32 -17.54
C ALA A 70 -1.91 32.76 -16.10
N THR A 71 -2.68 31.68 -15.92
CA THR A 71 -2.89 31.00 -14.64
C THR A 71 -2.01 29.75 -14.48
N TYR A 72 -1.14 29.42 -15.44
CA TYR A 72 -0.33 28.21 -15.45
C TYR A 72 0.49 28.05 -14.16
N ASN A 73 1.28 29.05 -13.79
CA ASN A 73 2.10 29.00 -12.57
C ASN A 73 1.25 28.84 -11.29
N THR A 74 0.07 29.47 -11.25
CA THR A 74 -0.87 29.30 -10.13
C THR A 74 -1.39 27.87 -10.06
N MET A 75 -1.69 27.24 -11.19
CA MET A 75 -2.10 25.84 -11.23
C MET A 75 -0.97 24.90 -10.80
N MET A 76 0.25 25.14 -11.27
CA MET A 76 1.41 24.35 -10.86
C MET A 76 1.65 24.43 -9.34
N GLU A 77 1.59 25.63 -8.76
CA GLU A 77 1.91 25.83 -7.35
C GLU A 77 0.77 25.44 -6.40
N ASN A 78 -0.48 25.70 -6.76
CA ASN A 78 -1.62 25.46 -5.86
C ASN A 78 -2.28 24.10 -6.08
N VAL A 79 -2.36 23.62 -7.33
CA VAL A 79 -3.02 22.35 -7.66
C VAL A 79 -2.00 21.22 -7.74
N VAL A 80 -0.96 21.36 -8.57
CA VAL A 80 0.00 20.28 -8.80
C VAL A 80 0.87 20.03 -7.57
N ARG A 81 1.59 21.04 -7.06
CA ARG A 81 2.37 20.90 -5.82
C ARG A 81 1.47 20.61 -4.62
N GLY A 82 0.33 21.30 -4.56
CA GLY A 82 -0.68 21.09 -3.52
C GLY A 82 -1.12 19.63 -3.42
N ALA A 83 -1.29 18.92 -4.54
CA ALA A 83 -1.63 17.51 -4.54
C ALA A 83 -0.58 16.65 -3.81
N TYR A 84 0.72 16.80 -4.11
CA TYR A 84 1.78 16.05 -3.43
C TYR A 84 1.83 16.35 -1.92
N GLN A 85 1.76 17.63 -1.54
CA GLN A 85 1.83 18.03 -0.14
C GLN A 85 0.63 17.51 0.65
N THR A 86 -0.57 17.62 0.07
CA THR A 86 -1.82 17.16 0.67
C THR A 86 -1.82 15.64 0.82
N ASP A 87 -1.43 14.91 -0.24
CA ASP A 87 -1.35 13.46 -0.21
C ASP A 87 -0.43 12.97 0.92
N ALA A 88 0.78 13.52 0.99
CA ALA A 88 1.76 13.16 2.01
C ALA A 88 1.27 13.49 3.43
N THR A 89 0.86 14.74 3.66
CA THR A 89 0.58 15.24 5.01
C THR A 89 -0.76 14.74 5.56
N SER A 90 -1.71 14.37 4.69
CA SER A 90 -3.01 13.85 5.12
C SER A 90 -2.91 12.52 5.87
N THR A 91 -1.81 11.80 5.68
CA THR A 91 -1.55 10.51 6.34
C THR A 91 -1.07 10.63 7.79
N LEU A 92 -0.67 11.84 8.23
CA LEU A 92 -0.15 12.09 9.57
C LEU A 92 -1.28 12.16 10.60
N ASN A 93 -1.10 11.49 11.74
CA ASN A 93 -2.09 11.50 12.82
C ASN A 93 -1.75 12.54 13.89
N SER A 94 -2.40 13.69 13.80
CA SER A 94 -2.25 14.78 14.77
C SER A 94 -2.72 14.44 16.20
N ASN A 95 -3.51 13.38 16.40
CA ASN A 95 -4.01 12.99 17.73
C ASN A 95 -3.14 11.92 18.42
N GLU A 96 -2.27 11.23 17.67
CA GLU A 96 -1.41 10.16 18.20
C GLU A 96 0.04 10.60 18.42
N MET A 97 0.42 11.79 17.94
CA MET A 97 1.77 12.34 18.04
C MET A 97 1.82 13.47 19.07
N SER A 98 2.98 13.62 19.74
CA SER A 98 3.26 14.87 20.45
C SER A 98 3.32 16.03 19.45
N PRO A 99 3.04 17.29 19.86
CA PRO A 99 3.15 18.44 18.97
C PRO A 99 4.52 18.54 18.28
N GLU A 100 5.60 18.26 19.02
CA GLU A 100 6.97 18.30 18.50
C GLU A 100 7.23 17.20 17.45
N ASP A 101 6.77 15.98 17.69
CA ASP A 101 6.91 14.87 16.74
C ASP A 101 6.06 15.10 15.49
N TYR A 102 4.86 15.66 15.66
CA TYR A 102 3.97 16.01 14.55
C TYR A 102 4.61 17.07 13.64
N ASP A 103 5.14 18.15 14.22
CA ASP A 103 5.79 19.22 13.45
C ASP A 103 7.04 18.71 12.70
N ALA A 104 7.82 17.84 13.34
CA ALA A 104 8.97 17.20 12.71
C ALA A 104 8.55 16.30 11.53
N ALA A 105 7.51 15.47 11.72
CA ALA A 105 6.98 14.61 10.67
C ALA A 105 6.38 15.43 9.51
N LEU A 106 5.60 16.47 9.83
CA LEU A 106 5.00 17.38 8.86
C LEU A 106 6.07 18.02 7.98
N LYS A 107 7.17 18.49 8.59
CA LYS A 107 8.30 19.06 7.87
C LYS A 107 8.96 18.03 6.95
N ALA A 108 9.26 16.83 7.46
CA ALA A 108 9.92 15.79 6.67
C ALA A 108 9.07 15.35 5.46
N TYR A 109 7.77 15.14 5.66
CA TYR A 109 6.84 14.76 4.59
C TYR A 109 6.69 15.90 3.56
N SER A 110 6.61 17.15 4.02
CA SER A 110 6.51 18.33 3.14
C SER A 110 7.77 18.53 2.31
N GLU A 111 8.96 18.35 2.90
CA GLU A 111 10.24 18.43 2.19
C GLU A 111 10.37 17.33 1.15
N PHE A 112 9.95 16.09 1.48
CA PHE A 112 9.93 14.98 0.54
C PHE A 112 8.98 15.26 -0.63
N ALA A 113 7.76 15.72 -0.36
CA ALA A 113 6.77 16.11 -1.37
C ALA A 113 7.29 17.22 -2.30
N ASN A 114 7.89 18.26 -1.72
CA ASN A 114 8.46 19.37 -2.49
C ASN A 114 9.63 18.92 -3.37
N THR A 115 10.52 18.09 -2.84
CA THR A 115 11.66 17.55 -3.59
C THR A 115 11.17 16.70 -4.77
N TRP A 116 10.18 15.84 -4.54
CA TRP A 116 9.58 15.04 -5.59
C TRP A 116 8.94 15.90 -6.69
N TYR A 117 8.13 16.89 -6.29
CA TYR A 117 7.49 17.85 -7.20
C TYR A 117 8.51 18.58 -8.08
N LEU A 118 9.57 19.14 -7.47
CA LEU A 118 10.62 19.84 -8.21
C LEU A 118 11.33 18.90 -9.18
N ASN A 119 11.73 17.72 -8.73
CA ASN A 119 12.40 16.73 -9.59
C ASN A 119 11.55 16.33 -10.80
N ARG A 120 10.22 16.24 -10.63
CA ARG A 120 9.32 15.80 -11.69
C ARG A 120 8.94 16.92 -12.66
N TRP A 121 8.68 18.12 -12.14
CA TRP A 121 7.98 19.18 -12.88
C TRP A 121 8.81 20.44 -13.13
N GLU A 122 9.94 20.66 -12.45
CA GLU A 122 10.69 21.92 -12.56
C GLU A 122 11.03 22.31 -14.00
N ASN A 123 11.48 21.35 -14.82
CA ASN A 123 11.79 21.61 -16.23
C ASN A 123 10.53 21.93 -17.05
N ALA A 124 9.42 21.23 -16.79
CA ALA A 124 8.16 21.51 -17.48
C ALA A 124 7.59 22.89 -17.11
N ILE A 125 7.81 23.34 -15.87
CA ILE A 125 7.43 24.67 -15.40
C ILE A 125 8.29 25.73 -16.10
N LYS A 126 9.61 25.57 -16.11
CA LYS A 126 10.55 26.49 -16.76
C LYS A 126 10.30 26.64 -18.25
N GLU A 127 9.91 25.55 -18.91
CA GLU A 127 9.65 25.50 -20.35
C GLU A 127 8.19 25.80 -20.71
N GLN A 128 7.31 26.07 -19.72
CA GLN A 128 5.88 26.27 -19.94
C GLN A 128 5.25 25.18 -20.83
N LYS A 129 5.54 23.93 -20.51
CA LYS A 129 4.97 22.79 -21.24
C LYS A 129 3.54 22.52 -20.79
N ASP A 130 2.69 22.15 -21.74
CA ASP A 130 1.35 21.66 -21.42
C ASP A 130 1.43 20.45 -20.48
N LEU A 131 0.53 20.39 -19.51
CA LEU A 131 0.49 19.35 -18.48
C LEU A 131 -0.83 18.61 -18.51
N ASP A 132 -0.79 17.32 -18.81
CA ASP A 132 -1.94 16.43 -18.67
C ASP A 132 -2.09 15.99 -17.21
N LEU A 133 -3.25 16.27 -16.60
CA LEU A 133 -3.53 15.83 -15.22
C LEU A 133 -3.54 14.29 -15.09
N TYR A 134 -3.69 13.54 -16.19
CA TYR A 134 -3.43 12.10 -16.18
C TYR A 134 -2.00 11.77 -15.74
N ASP A 135 -1.01 12.51 -16.24
CA ASP A 135 0.40 12.31 -15.89
C ASP A 135 0.67 12.66 -14.43
N LEU A 136 0.00 13.69 -13.91
CA LEU A 136 -0.01 14.00 -12.48
C LEU A 136 -0.59 12.84 -11.68
N GLY A 137 -1.78 12.35 -12.04
CA GLY A 137 -2.43 11.25 -11.36
C GLY A 137 -1.56 9.98 -11.31
N MET A 138 -0.95 9.61 -12.44
CA MET A 138 -0.05 8.44 -12.48
C MET A 138 1.25 8.67 -11.71
N ASP A 139 1.73 9.91 -11.59
CA ASP A 139 2.89 10.23 -10.78
C ASP A 139 2.58 10.22 -9.28
N LEU A 140 1.39 10.67 -8.87
CA LEU A 140 0.91 10.57 -7.49
C LEU A 140 0.86 9.11 -6.99
N VAL A 141 0.46 8.16 -7.84
CA VAL A 141 0.52 6.72 -7.52
C VAL A 141 1.96 6.26 -7.23
N LYS A 142 2.94 6.78 -7.97
CA LYS A 142 4.36 6.45 -7.73
C LYS A 142 4.89 7.13 -6.48
N PHE A 143 4.48 8.37 -6.26
CA PHE A 143 4.79 9.15 -5.08
C PHE A 143 4.30 8.43 -3.82
N ASP A 144 3.06 7.93 -3.81
CA ASP A 144 2.49 7.15 -2.72
C ASP A 144 3.34 5.95 -2.30
N LYS A 145 3.82 5.22 -3.31
CA LYS A 145 4.73 4.08 -3.08
C LYS A 145 6.07 4.54 -2.52
N ALA A 146 6.58 5.69 -2.96
CA ALA A 146 7.84 6.26 -2.48
C ALA A 146 7.71 6.75 -1.02
N VAL A 147 6.64 7.47 -0.68
CA VAL A 147 6.30 7.86 0.70
C VAL A 147 6.18 6.64 1.59
N SER A 148 5.49 5.59 1.12
CA SER A 148 5.37 4.33 1.86
C SER A 148 6.71 3.62 2.07
N THR A 149 7.66 3.79 1.16
CA THR A 149 8.99 3.20 1.28
C THR A 149 9.87 3.98 2.25
N GLU A 150 9.77 5.30 2.23
CA GLU A 150 10.61 6.20 3.04
C GLU A 150 10.14 6.26 4.49
N PHE A 151 8.82 6.38 4.70
CA PHE A 151 8.26 6.72 6.01
C PHE A 151 7.40 5.62 6.64
N LEU A 152 6.93 4.64 5.85
CA LEU A 152 6.14 3.52 6.37
C LEU A 152 6.98 2.25 6.46
N SER A 153 6.36 1.17 6.94
CA SER A 153 7.07 -0.09 7.12
C SER A 153 7.39 -0.79 5.81
N TYR A 154 8.58 -1.41 5.80
CA TYR A 154 9.02 -2.36 4.79
C TYR A 154 7.92 -3.36 4.38
N GLY A 155 7.12 -3.82 5.35
CA GLY A 155 6.05 -4.80 5.15
C GLY A 155 4.89 -4.34 4.25
N TYR A 156 4.67 -3.03 4.09
CA TYR A 156 3.63 -2.49 3.20
C TYR A 156 4.07 -2.38 1.74
N VAL A 157 5.38 -2.45 1.46
CA VAL A 157 5.92 -2.27 0.10
C VAL A 157 6.46 -3.60 -0.46
N HIS A 158 6.75 -4.57 0.41
CA HIS A 158 7.40 -5.82 0.04
C HIS A 158 6.54 -7.06 0.36
N ALA A 159 6.83 -8.16 -0.35
CA ALA A 159 6.23 -9.45 -0.08
C ALA A 159 6.60 -9.98 1.32
N GLY A 160 5.77 -10.86 1.89
CA GLY A 160 5.96 -11.38 3.24
C GLY A 160 7.29 -12.11 3.42
N ILE A 161 7.73 -12.86 2.40
CA ILE A 161 9.01 -13.56 2.44
C ILE A 161 10.21 -12.61 2.43
N ALA A 162 10.14 -11.51 1.68
CA ALA A 162 11.19 -10.49 1.67
C ALA A 162 11.25 -9.79 3.02
N TRP A 163 10.08 -9.48 3.60
CA TRP A 163 9.99 -8.89 4.94
C TRP A 163 10.53 -9.83 6.01
N PHE A 164 10.25 -11.14 5.92
CA PHE A 164 10.78 -12.14 6.83
C PHE A 164 12.33 -12.18 6.86
N PHE A 165 12.97 -12.06 5.70
CA PHE A 165 14.44 -12.09 5.58
C PHE A 165 15.11 -10.71 5.75
N HIS A 166 14.34 -9.62 5.87
CA HIS A 166 14.89 -8.30 6.14
C HIS A 166 15.40 -8.21 7.59
N PRO A 167 16.56 -7.56 7.87
CA PRO A 167 16.98 -7.24 9.23
C PRO A 167 15.86 -6.68 10.12
N GLY A 168 15.60 -7.33 11.24
CA GLY A 168 14.51 -6.96 12.16
C GLY A 168 13.09 -7.35 11.70
N GLY A 169 12.95 -7.94 10.51
CA GLY A 169 11.67 -8.30 9.91
C GLY A 169 10.79 -9.21 10.77
N ILE A 170 11.35 -10.28 11.33
CA ILE A 170 10.61 -11.17 12.26
C ILE A 170 10.08 -10.38 13.47
N LYS A 171 10.91 -9.50 14.05
CA LYS A 171 10.51 -8.69 15.21
C LYS A 171 9.36 -7.76 14.85
N ASP A 172 9.43 -7.09 13.69
CA ASP A 172 8.38 -6.20 13.20
C ASP A 172 7.09 -6.97 12.88
N ILE A 173 7.17 -8.08 12.12
CA ILE A 173 6.04 -8.95 11.75
C ILE A 173 5.27 -9.40 12.99
N PHE A 174 5.96 -9.81 14.07
CA PHE A 174 5.31 -10.31 15.29
C PHE A 174 5.01 -9.22 16.33
N SER A 175 5.35 -7.95 16.05
CA SER A 175 5.09 -6.86 16.99
C SER A 175 3.60 -6.56 17.13
N LYS A 176 3.21 -6.10 18.33
CA LYS A 176 1.86 -5.57 18.60
C LYS A 176 1.64 -4.26 17.84
N GLU A 177 2.68 -3.42 17.77
CA GLU A 177 2.68 -2.16 17.05
C GLU A 177 2.28 -2.35 15.57
N ARG A 178 2.94 -3.27 14.86
CA ARG A 178 2.59 -3.58 13.46
C ARG A 178 1.17 -4.08 13.29
N TYR A 179 0.67 -4.89 14.22
CA TYR A 179 -0.71 -5.36 14.16
C TYR A 179 -1.71 -4.22 14.35
N ASN A 180 -1.45 -3.33 15.31
CA ASN A 180 -2.29 -2.17 15.57
C ASN A 180 -2.29 -1.18 14.40
N ASP A 181 -1.12 -0.95 13.80
CA ASP A 181 -0.97 -0.11 12.61
C ASP A 181 -1.72 -0.71 11.40
N ALA A 182 -1.59 -2.01 11.16
CA ALA A 182 -2.35 -2.72 10.12
C ALA A 182 -3.87 -2.67 10.39
N LEU A 183 -4.29 -2.82 11.65
CA LEU A 183 -5.68 -2.71 12.07
C LEU A 183 -6.21 -1.29 11.86
N ARG A 184 -5.45 -0.25 12.21
CA ARG A 184 -5.83 1.14 11.97
C ARG A 184 -6.00 1.40 10.48
N ASN A 185 -5.02 1.01 9.66
CA ASN A 185 -5.04 1.28 8.23
C ASN A 185 -6.16 0.54 7.47
N GLN A 186 -6.59 -0.64 7.93
CA GLN A 186 -7.77 -1.32 7.38
C GLN A 186 -9.11 -0.83 7.96
N THR A 187 -9.09 -0.09 9.08
CA THR A 187 -10.32 0.38 9.74
C THR A 187 -10.93 1.50 8.93
N MET A 188 -12.25 1.45 8.77
CA MET A 188 -13.04 2.45 8.09
C MET A 188 -14.01 3.07 9.08
N ILE A 189 -14.15 4.39 9.01
CA ILE A 189 -15.21 5.15 9.69
C ILE A 189 -16.15 5.75 8.65
N ASP A 190 -17.23 6.35 9.12
CA ASP A 190 -18.11 7.14 8.25
C ASP A 190 -17.31 8.26 7.57
N GLN A 191 -17.51 8.43 6.25
CA GLN A 191 -16.73 9.38 5.47
C GLN A 191 -17.02 10.83 5.86
N GLU A 192 -18.26 11.17 6.22
CA GLU A 192 -18.62 12.52 6.66
C GLU A 192 -17.88 12.86 7.96
N VAL A 193 -17.79 11.90 8.89
CA VAL A 193 -17.02 12.05 10.13
C VAL A 193 -15.53 12.24 9.86
N TYR A 194 -14.98 11.53 8.87
CA TYR A 194 -13.58 11.70 8.48
C TYR A 194 -13.32 13.09 7.87
N ASP A 195 -14.21 13.53 6.97
CA ASP A 195 -14.10 14.81 6.28
C ASP A 195 -14.24 16.00 7.25
N GLU A 196 -15.14 15.92 8.23
CA GLU A 196 -15.28 16.93 9.30
C GLU A 196 -14.03 17.02 10.19
N ALA A 197 -13.32 15.91 10.38
CA ALA A 197 -12.11 15.87 11.19
C ALA A 197 -10.88 16.43 10.46
N LEU A 198 -10.93 16.49 9.13
CA LEU A 198 -9.89 17.11 8.30
C LEU A 198 -10.09 18.62 8.25
N ASN A 199 -9.21 19.34 8.95
CA ASN A 199 -9.17 20.80 8.82
C ASN A 199 -8.23 21.16 7.66
N TYR A 200 -8.79 21.42 6.47
CA TYR A 200 -8.06 21.79 5.26
C TYR A 200 -8.59 23.07 4.62
N VAL A 201 -7.71 23.78 3.90
CA VAL A 201 -8.09 24.97 3.12
C VAL A 201 -8.64 24.54 1.76
N VAL A 202 -9.81 25.07 1.39
CA VAL A 202 -10.49 24.80 0.11
C VAL A 202 -9.55 25.11 -1.08
N PRO A 203 -9.56 24.28 -2.15
CA PRO A 203 -8.82 24.50 -3.38
C PRO A 203 -8.80 25.96 -3.87
N GLY A 204 -7.64 26.40 -4.37
CA GLY A 204 -7.52 27.64 -5.15
C GLY A 204 -7.09 28.90 -4.40
N THR A 205 -6.97 28.87 -3.07
CA THR A 205 -6.58 30.07 -2.29
C THR A 205 -5.15 30.02 -1.73
N ASN A 206 -4.61 28.83 -1.42
CA ASN A 206 -3.23 28.56 -0.99
C ASN A 206 -2.91 27.06 -1.15
N VAL A 207 -1.64 26.66 -0.97
CA VAL A 207 -1.29 25.25 -0.71
C VAL A 207 -2.15 24.73 0.44
N PRO A 208 -2.87 23.61 0.29
CA PRO A 208 -3.68 23.06 1.36
C PRO A 208 -2.80 22.72 2.55
N ASN A 209 -3.09 23.32 3.70
CA ASN A 209 -2.47 22.96 4.95
C ASN A 209 -3.45 22.08 5.72
N ILE A 210 -3.06 20.84 6.01
CA ILE A 210 -3.84 19.92 6.83
C ILE A 210 -3.46 20.19 8.28
N ASN A 211 -4.29 20.98 8.95
CA ASN A 211 -4.02 21.39 10.33
C ASN A 211 -4.31 20.26 11.33
N LYS A 212 -5.19 19.33 10.96
CA LYS A 212 -5.58 18.18 11.79
C LYS A 212 -6.05 17.04 10.89
N SER A 213 -5.61 15.82 11.19
CA SER A 213 -6.03 14.58 10.52
C SER A 213 -6.12 13.45 11.56
N LEU A 214 -7.08 12.55 11.35
CA LEU A 214 -7.22 11.28 12.09
C LEU A 214 -6.16 10.24 11.66
N GLY A 215 -5.22 10.63 10.80
CA GLY A 215 -4.20 9.78 10.24
C GLY A 215 -4.67 9.01 9.03
N THR A 216 -3.92 7.95 8.73
CA THR A 216 -3.96 7.28 7.44
C THR A 216 -5.31 6.67 7.08
N LEU A 217 -6.12 6.13 8.03
CA LEU A 217 -7.41 5.43 7.80
C LEU A 217 -7.68 5.17 6.31
N LEU A 218 -6.98 4.17 5.77
CA LEU A 218 -6.44 4.22 4.40
C LEU A 218 -7.51 4.50 3.33
N LEU A 219 -8.66 3.84 3.44
CA LEU A 219 -9.78 4.07 2.51
C LEU A 219 -10.37 5.46 2.67
N ASN A 220 -10.62 5.92 3.90
CA ASN A 220 -11.21 7.24 4.15
C ASN A 220 -10.30 8.36 3.64
N ASN A 221 -9.00 8.27 3.93
CA ASN A 221 -8.00 9.23 3.49
C ASN A 221 -7.91 9.32 1.96
N LYS A 222 -7.80 8.17 1.29
CA LYS A 222 -7.71 8.15 -0.17
C LYS A 222 -9.03 8.50 -0.84
N THR A 223 -10.16 8.25 -0.18
CA THR A 223 -11.46 8.70 -0.66
C THR A 223 -11.57 10.20 -0.67
N TRP A 224 -11.24 10.82 0.47
CA TRP A 224 -11.16 12.25 0.58
C TRP A 224 -10.17 12.85 -0.42
N PHE A 225 -8.96 12.29 -0.54
CA PHE A 225 -7.93 12.82 -1.44
C PHE A 225 -8.36 12.79 -2.91
N LEU A 226 -8.99 11.70 -3.37
CA LEU A 226 -9.49 11.61 -4.74
C LEU A 226 -10.65 12.58 -5.00
N ASN A 227 -11.53 12.79 -4.03
CA ASN A 227 -12.56 13.84 -4.11
C ASN A 227 -11.93 15.25 -4.12
N TYR A 228 -10.89 15.48 -3.33
CA TYR A 228 -10.13 16.73 -3.34
C TYR A 228 -9.50 17.00 -4.72
N GLN A 229 -8.99 15.98 -5.41
CA GLN A 229 -8.52 16.13 -6.80
C GLN A 229 -9.66 16.45 -7.79
N ILE A 230 -10.85 15.87 -7.61
CA ILE A 230 -12.04 16.22 -8.39
C ILE A 230 -12.38 17.71 -8.22
N GLU A 231 -12.33 18.23 -7.00
CA GLU A 231 -12.57 19.65 -6.73
C GLU A 231 -11.49 20.55 -7.33
N ASN A 232 -10.21 20.13 -7.33
CA ASN A 232 -9.14 20.84 -8.03
C ASN A 232 -9.37 20.92 -9.55
N ILE A 233 -9.92 19.87 -10.16
CA ILE A 233 -10.31 19.89 -11.58
C ILE A 233 -11.45 20.88 -11.80
N LYS A 234 -12.47 20.87 -10.92
CA LYS A 234 -13.60 21.82 -11.00
C LYS A 234 -13.13 23.27 -10.88
N TYR A 235 -12.17 23.54 -10.00
CA TYR A 235 -11.51 24.84 -9.89
C TYR A 235 -10.84 25.25 -11.21
N GLY A 236 -10.18 24.32 -11.89
CA GLY A 236 -9.55 24.53 -13.20
C GLY A 236 -10.49 25.03 -14.30
N PHE A 237 -11.78 24.70 -14.26
CA PHE A 237 -12.75 25.17 -15.26
C PHE A 237 -12.97 26.68 -15.23
N ASN A 238 -12.70 27.34 -14.09
CA ASN A 238 -12.93 28.77 -13.93
C ASN A 238 -11.94 29.40 -12.95
N VAL A 239 -10.66 29.41 -13.31
CA VAL A 239 -9.62 30.09 -12.54
C VAL A 239 -9.57 31.54 -12.98
N MET A 240 -9.96 32.45 -12.09
CA MET A 240 -10.00 33.90 -12.37
C MET A 240 -10.82 34.27 -13.63
N GLY A 241 -11.90 33.54 -13.91
CA GLY A 241 -12.74 33.79 -15.10
C GLY A 241 -12.31 33.04 -16.36
N VAL A 242 -11.25 32.23 -16.30
CA VAL A 242 -10.65 31.55 -17.46
C VAL A 242 -10.59 30.04 -17.22
N ASN A 243 -11.02 29.27 -18.23
CA ASN A 243 -10.80 27.82 -18.25
C ASN A 243 -9.31 27.57 -18.57
N VAL A 244 -8.61 26.89 -17.65
CA VAL A 244 -7.17 26.64 -17.77
C VAL A 244 -6.85 25.45 -18.68
N PHE A 245 -7.86 24.67 -19.04
CA PHE A 245 -7.70 23.46 -19.83
C PHE A 245 -7.68 23.75 -21.33
N GLU A 246 -7.10 22.83 -22.10
CA GLU A 246 -6.98 22.94 -23.55
C GLU A 246 -8.35 23.04 -24.23
N ASP A 247 -9.26 22.14 -23.83
CA ASP A 247 -10.65 22.13 -24.28
C ASP A 247 -11.52 23.08 -23.44
N SER A 248 -11.92 24.18 -24.06
CA SER A 248 -12.79 25.19 -23.45
C SER A 248 -14.22 24.73 -23.20
N ASN A 249 -14.65 23.60 -23.78
CA ASN A 249 -15.99 23.03 -23.55
C ASN A 249 -16.07 22.20 -22.27
N LEU A 250 -14.93 21.92 -21.63
CA LEU A 250 -14.91 21.22 -20.36
C LEU A 250 -15.61 22.03 -19.27
N SER A 251 -16.49 21.36 -18.56
CA SER A 251 -17.25 21.92 -17.45
C SER A 251 -17.62 20.82 -16.46
N VAL A 252 -18.25 21.21 -15.35
CA VAL A 252 -18.72 20.26 -14.33
C VAL A 252 -19.67 19.20 -14.91
N SER A 253 -20.51 19.56 -15.89
CA SER A 253 -21.47 18.63 -16.49
C SER A 253 -20.85 17.64 -17.48
N THR A 254 -19.63 17.90 -17.97
CA THR A 254 -18.92 17.04 -18.92
C THR A 254 -17.83 16.21 -18.24
N MET A 255 -17.69 16.30 -16.92
CA MET A 255 -16.71 15.51 -16.17
C MET A 255 -17.04 14.01 -16.27
N PRO A 256 -16.05 13.14 -16.59
CA PRO A 256 -16.24 11.69 -16.60
C PRO A 256 -16.59 11.12 -15.21
N LYS A 257 -16.11 11.78 -14.15
CA LYS A 257 -16.41 11.43 -12.76
C LYS A 257 -16.42 12.69 -11.90
N SER A 258 -17.52 12.90 -11.17
CA SER A 258 -17.79 14.13 -10.40
C SER A 258 -17.73 13.93 -8.88
N SER A 259 -17.64 12.68 -8.43
CA SER A 259 -17.45 12.27 -7.03
C SER A 259 -16.93 10.83 -6.96
N MET A 260 -16.43 10.46 -5.79
CA MET A 260 -15.87 9.16 -5.48
C MET A 260 -16.43 8.67 -4.15
N ASP A 261 -16.96 7.44 -4.14
CA ASP A 261 -17.45 6.76 -2.95
C ASP A 261 -16.45 5.73 -2.44
N ILE A 262 -16.36 5.58 -1.11
CA ILE A 262 -15.40 4.68 -0.48
C ILE A 262 -15.51 3.22 -0.96
N SER A 263 -16.70 2.77 -1.37
CA SER A 263 -16.95 1.44 -1.91
C SER A 263 -16.32 1.18 -3.29
N GLU A 264 -15.84 2.22 -3.96
CA GLU A 264 -15.18 2.11 -5.26
C GLU A 264 -13.69 1.75 -5.16
N LEU A 265 -13.14 1.73 -3.95
CA LEU A 265 -11.78 1.32 -3.64
C LEU A 265 -11.75 -0.12 -3.11
N TYR A 266 -10.64 -0.82 -3.35
CA TYR A 266 -10.40 -2.12 -2.75
C TYR A 266 -10.25 -1.96 -1.22
N MET A 267 -10.88 -2.82 -0.42
CA MET A 267 -10.70 -2.82 1.03
C MET A 267 -9.62 -3.84 1.45
N PRO A 268 -8.43 -3.40 1.89
CA PRO A 268 -7.35 -4.31 2.26
C PRO A 268 -7.67 -5.11 3.51
N ASN A 269 -7.32 -6.39 3.51
CA ASN A 269 -7.42 -7.25 4.69
C ASN A 269 -6.06 -7.46 5.36
N PHE A 270 -5.47 -6.36 5.83
CA PHE A 270 -4.10 -6.35 6.33
C PHE A 270 -3.88 -7.25 7.54
N THR A 271 -4.80 -7.23 8.52
CA THR A 271 -4.65 -8.03 9.74
C THR A 271 -4.73 -9.53 9.47
N SER A 272 -5.68 -9.98 8.65
CA SER A 272 -5.77 -11.41 8.31
C SER A 272 -4.53 -11.87 7.52
N THR A 273 -4.09 -11.06 6.56
CA THR A 273 -2.87 -11.32 5.78
C THR A 273 -1.63 -11.40 6.67
N LEU A 274 -1.50 -10.49 7.63
CA LEU A 274 -0.42 -10.51 8.62
C LEU A 274 -0.48 -11.77 9.51
N GLN A 275 -1.68 -12.23 9.89
CA GLN A 275 -1.83 -13.45 10.68
C GLN A 275 -1.50 -14.71 9.86
N VAL A 276 -1.87 -14.76 8.57
CA VAL A 276 -1.47 -15.83 7.66
C VAL A 276 0.05 -15.89 7.52
N LEU A 277 0.70 -14.74 7.33
CA LEU A 277 2.16 -14.63 7.30
C LEU A 277 2.79 -15.16 8.60
N ARG A 278 2.30 -14.71 9.77
CA ARG A 278 2.77 -15.18 11.08
C ARG A 278 2.62 -16.69 11.24
N ALA A 279 1.46 -17.25 10.86
CA ALA A 279 1.20 -18.67 10.91
C ALA A 279 2.13 -19.45 9.96
N GLY A 280 2.39 -18.92 8.77
CA GLY A 280 3.37 -19.48 7.82
C GLY A 280 4.78 -19.54 8.41
N ILE A 281 5.23 -18.45 9.04
CA ILE A 281 6.55 -18.39 9.70
C ILE A 281 6.64 -19.41 10.85
N VAL A 282 5.61 -19.50 11.70
CA VAL A 282 5.58 -20.50 12.79
C VAL A 282 5.62 -21.92 12.22
N MET A 283 4.84 -22.20 11.18
CA MET A 283 4.81 -23.50 10.51
C MET A 283 6.17 -23.83 9.89
N PHE A 284 6.86 -22.85 9.30
CA PHE A 284 8.19 -23.02 8.74
C PHE A 284 9.24 -23.36 9.81
N PHE A 285 9.20 -22.68 10.96
CA PHE A 285 10.10 -23.03 12.08
C PHE A 285 9.79 -24.39 12.69
N ILE A 286 8.52 -24.76 12.86
CA ILE A 286 8.12 -26.10 13.30
C ILE A 286 8.60 -27.15 12.28
N TYR A 287 8.48 -26.84 10.98
CA TYR A 287 8.93 -27.74 9.94
C TYR A 287 10.43 -28.00 10.04
N ILE A 288 11.25 -26.95 10.14
CA ILE A 288 12.71 -27.07 10.23
C ILE A 288 13.15 -27.71 11.55
N GLY A 289 12.60 -27.26 12.68
CA GLY A 289 13.05 -27.65 14.01
C GLY A 289 12.57 -29.03 14.47
N LEU A 290 11.43 -29.50 13.96
CA LEU A 290 10.78 -30.73 14.44
C LEU A 290 10.49 -31.72 13.31
N ILE A 291 9.75 -31.28 12.28
CA ILE A 291 9.23 -32.20 11.26
C ILE A 291 10.35 -32.75 10.40
N LEU A 292 11.29 -31.91 9.96
CA LEU A 292 12.41 -32.30 9.11
C LEU A 292 13.36 -33.30 9.82
N PRO A 293 13.80 -33.08 11.06
CA PRO A 293 14.57 -34.09 11.80
C PRO A 293 13.83 -35.42 11.97
N LEU A 294 12.54 -35.39 12.34
CA LEU A 294 11.72 -36.60 12.48
C LEU A 294 11.54 -37.34 11.15
N TYR A 295 11.34 -36.58 10.06
CA TYR A 295 11.26 -37.12 8.71
C TYR A 295 12.57 -37.80 8.30
N ILE A 296 13.73 -37.14 8.50
CA ILE A 296 15.04 -37.72 8.20
C ILE A 296 15.26 -39.00 9.02
N TYR A 297 14.98 -38.97 10.33
CA TYR A 297 15.10 -40.15 11.18
C TYR A 297 14.21 -41.32 10.69
N ALA A 298 12.94 -41.05 10.41
CA ALA A 298 12.00 -42.04 9.91
C ALA A 298 12.46 -42.63 8.56
N MET A 299 12.96 -41.77 7.66
CA MET A 299 13.48 -42.18 6.35
C MET A 299 14.71 -43.07 6.48
N VAL A 300 15.68 -42.71 7.33
CA VAL A 300 16.87 -43.54 7.59
C VAL A 300 16.47 -44.92 8.12
N MET A 301 15.54 -44.98 9.08
CA MET A 301 15.04 -46.24 9.64
C MET A 301 14.29 -47.10 8.60
N LEU A 302 13.44 -46.48 7.77
CA LEU A 302 12.72 -47.19 6.70
C LEU A 302 13.68 -47.72 5.63
N ILE A 303 14.69 -46.95 5.22
CA ILE A 303 15.69 -47.36 4.23
C ILE A 303 16.55 -48.50 4.79
N LYS A 304 17.02 -48.40 6.04
CA LYS A 304 17.80 -49.47 6.68
C LYS A 304 17.02 -50.78 6.73
N ASN A 305 15.77 -50.75 7.19
CA ASN A 305 14.92 -51.95 7.27
C ASN A 305 14.53 -52.51 5.89
N ARG A 306 14.53 -51.69 4.84
CA ARG A 306 14.37 -52.16 3.46
C ARG A 306 15.60 -52.94 2.99
N LYS A 307 16.81 -52.45 3.30
CA LYS A 307 18.08 -53.11 2.95
C LYS A 307 18.32 -54.41 3.73
N GLU A 308 17.82 -54.51 4.95
CA GLU A 308 17.94 -55.75 5.75
C GLU A 308 16.96 -56.86 5.33
N LYS A 309 15.95 -56.55 4.51
CA LYS A 309 14.89 -57.49 4.08
C LYS A 309 14.90 -57.83 2.59
N GLY A 310 15.67 -57.11 1.78
CA GLY A 310 15.87 -57.38 0.35
C GLY A 310 17.27 -57.91 0.14
#